data_AF-A0A1B2Z5Z6-F1
#
_entry.id   AF-A0A1B2Z5Z6-F1
#
_cell.length_a   1.000
_cell.length_b   1.000
_cell.length_c   1.000
_cell.angle_alpha   90.00
_cell.angle_beta   90.00
_cell.angle_gamma   90.00
#
_symmetry.space_group_name_H-M   'P 1'
#
loop_
_entity.id
_entity.type
_entity.pdbx_description
1 polymer ?
#
loop_
_entity_poly.entity_id
_entity_poly.type
_entity_poly.pdbx_seq_one_letter_code
_entity_poly.pdbx_strand_id
1 'polypeptide(L)' 'SHTSPNEIKNNLMIQLTAPVRWTQSIQAMIADGGTEFIEVGPGKVLQGLMRKIDRSVAASGAVFVS' A
#
# COMPACT_ATOMS: atom_id res chain seq x y z
N SER A 1 -15.14 -12.98 3.20
CA SER A 1 -15.10 -11.83 4.12
C SER A 1 -14.51 -12.28 5.44
N HIS A 2 -13.43 -11.66 5.91
CA HIS A 2 -12.82 -11.98 7.22
C HIS A 2 -13.52 -11.17 8.31
N THR A 3 -14.53 -11.72 8.96
CA THR A 3 -15.38 -10.99 9.93
C THR A 3 -15.30 -11.55 11.35
N SER A 4 -14.61 -12.68 11.54
CA SER A 4 -14.39 -13.25 12.88
C SER A 4 -13.30 -12.46 13.63
N PRO A 5 -13.55 -11.99 14.86
CA PRO A 5 -12.51 -11.31 15.65
C PRO A 5 -11.24 -12.14 15.85
N ASN A 6 -11.38 -13.46 16.00
CA ASN A 6 -10.24 -14.35 16.23
C ASN A 6 -9.38 -14.52 14.98
N GLU A 7 -10.02 -14.54 13.80
CA GLU A 7 -9.35 -14.58 12.51
C GLU A 7 -8.60 -13.26 12.22
N ILE A 8 -9.25 -12.12 12.47
CA ILE A 8 -8.62 -10.79 12.34
C ILE A 8 -7.39 -10.70 13.24
N LYS A 9 -7.50 -11.13 14.51
CA LYS A 9 -6.37 -11.13 15.45
C LYS A 9 -5.20 -11.99 14.93
N ASN A 10 -5.48 -13.20 14.45
CA ASN A 10 -4.43 -14.07 13.91
C ASN A 10 -3.77 -13.46 12.66
N ASN A 11 -4.55 -12.88 11.75
CA ASN A 11 -4.03 -12.23 10.55
C ASN A 11 -3.14 -11.02 10.90
N LEU A 12 -3.52 -10.21 11.89
CA LEU A 12 -2.69 -9.10 12.36
C LEU A 12 -1.36 -9.57 12.95
N MET A 13 -1.35 -10.66 13.73
CA MET A 13 -0.11 -11.24 14.26
C MET A 13 0.84 -11.69 13.13
N ILE A 14 0.29 -12.31 12.09
CA ILE A 14 1.06 -12.72 10.91
C ILE A 14 1.62 -11.49 10.18
N GLN A 15 0.80 -10.45 9.98
CA GLN A 15 1.24 -9.21 9.30
C GLN A 15 2.40 -8.50 10.00
N LEU A 16 2.48 -8.60 11.33
CA LEU A 16 3.58 -8.00 12.12
C LEU A 16 4.91 -8.75 11.97
N THR A 17 4.88 -10.04 11.60
CA THR A 17 6.07 -10.91 11.60
C THR A 17 6.48 -11.37 10.21
N ALA A 18 5.56 -11.36 9.26
CA ALA A 18 5.80 -11.71 7.87
C ALA A 18 6.49 -10.56 7.11
N PRO A 19 7.29 -10.87 6.07
CA PRO A 19 7.88 -9.85 5.22
C PRO A 19 6.81 -9.05 4.47
N VAL A 20 7.03 -7.74 4.35
CA VAL A 20 6.14 -6.85 3.60
C VAL A 20 6.34 -7.08 2.09
N ARG A 21 5.31 -7.60 1.42
CA ARG A 21 5.32 -7.90 -0.03
C ARG A 21 4.99 -6.67 -0.89
N TRP A 22 5.67 -5.56 -0.64
CA TRP A 22 5.34 -4.25 -1.21
C TRP A 22 5.28 -4.25 -2.74
N THR A 23 6.36 -4.67 -3.41
CA THR A 23 6.42 -4.67 -4.88
C THR A 23 5.32 -5.51 -5.51
N GLN A 24 5.06 -6.70 -4.95
CA GLN A 24 4.02 -7.59 -5.45
C GLN A 24 2.62 -7.00 -5.27
N SER A 25 2.34 -6.38 -4.11
CA SER A 25 1.05 -5.72 -3.86
C SER A 25 0.80 -4.58 -4.84
N ILE A 26 1.81 -3.74 -5.11
CA ILE A 26 1.72 -2.67 -6.09
C ILE A 26 1.46 -3.23 -7.50
N GLN A 27 2.25 -4.21 -7.94
CA GLN A 27 2.11 -4.82 -9.27
C GLN A 27 0.71 -5.45 -9.47
N ALA A 28 0.16 -6.08 -8.43
CA ALA A 28 -1.20 -6.61 -8.46
C ALA A 28 -2.23 -5.48 -8.63
N MET A 29 -2.13 -4.39 -7.87
CA MET A 29 -3.04 -3.24 -8.01
C MET A 29 -2.96 -2.60 -9.40
N ILE A 30 -1.79 -2.52 -10.01
CA ILE A 30 -1.62 -2.02 -11.39
C ILE A 30 -2.28 -2.98 -12.39
N ALA A 31 -2.07 -4.29 -12.22
CA ALA A 31 -2.68 -5.31 -13.08
C ALA A 31 -4.22 -5.31 -12.98
N ASP A 32 -4.75 -4.96 -11.82
CA ASP A 32 -6.19 -4.78 -11.57
C ASP A 32 -6.72 -3.42 -12.10
N GLY A 33 -5.89 -2.63 -12.78
CA GLY A 33 -6.26 -1.38 -13.43
C GLY A 33 -5.98 -0.10 -12.64
N GLY A 34 -5.24 -0.18 -11.53
CA GLY A 34 -4.83 0.99 -10.75
C GLY A 34 -3.83 1.88 -11.49
N THR A 35 -4.23 3.11 -11.79
CA THR A 35 -3.41 4.08 -12.55
C THR A 35 -2.88 5.25 -11.72
N GLU A 36 -3.47 5.50 -10.55
CA GLU A 36 -3.13 6.61 -9.66
C GLU A 36 -3.07 6.14 -8.20
N PHE A 37 -2.03 6.59 -7.49
CA PHE A 37 -1.75 6.23 -6.10
C PHE A 37 -1.51 7.51 -5.28
N ILE A 38 -2.18 7.63 -4.14
CA ILE A 38 -2.10 8.79 -3.26
C ILE A 38 -1.51 8.35 -1.91
N GLU A 39 -0.35 8.88 -1.53
CA GLU A 39 0.23 8.73 -0.20
C GLU A 39 -0.40 9.76 0.75
N VAL A 40 -1.14 9.29 1.75
CA VAL A 40 -1.79 10.16 2.73
C VAL A 40 -0.87 10.37 3.93
N GLY A 41 -0.58 11.63 4.25
CA GLY A 41 0.26 12.02 5.39
C GLY A 41 1.53 12.80 4.99
N PRO A 42 2.27 13.34 5.97
CA PRO A 42 3.49 14.07 5.69
C PRO A 42 4.58 13.10 5.21
N GLY A 43 5.09 13.30 3.99
CA GLY A 43 6.17 12.48 3.46
C GLY A 43 6.06 12.21 1.96
N LYS A 44 7.01 11.40 1.47
CA LYS A 44 7.08 10.94 0.07
C LYS A 44 7.73 9.56 -0.05
N VAL A 45 7.68 8.77 1.03
CA VAL A 45 8.40 7.48 1.08
C VAL A 45 7.72 6.51 0.14
N LEU A 46 6.40 6.35 0.26
CA LEU A 46 5.65 5.43 -0.58
C LEU A 46 5.64 5.89 -2.03
N GLN A 47 5.55 7.20 -2.29
CA GLN A 47 5.74 7.77 -3.64
C GLN A 47 7.10 7.39 -4.25
N GLY A 48 8.17 7.48 -3.45
CA GLY A 48 9.52 7.09 -3.87
C GLY A 48 9.64 5.59 -4.15
N LEU A 49 9.06 4.75 -3.30
CA LEU A 49 9.03 3.29 -3.52
C LEU A 49 8.20 2.91 -4.75
N MET A 50 7.08 3.60 -4.98
CA MET A 50 6.22 3.42 -6.15
C MET A 50 6.98 3.68 -7.44
N ARG A 51 7.68 4.82 -7.54
CA ARG A 51 8.50 5.21 -8.70
C ARG A 51 9.66 4.25 -9.01
N LYS A 52 10.10 3.45 -8.03
CA LYS A 52 11.10 2.38 -8.24
C LYS A 52 10.48 1.12 -8.85
N ILE A 53 9.18 0.91 -8.68
CA ILE A 53 8.44 -0.25 -9.21
C ILE A 53 7.96 0.06 -10.62
N ASP A 54 7.26 1.18 -10.80
CA ASP A 54 6.73 1.60 -12.09
C ASP A 54 6.65 3.13 -12.16
N ARG A 55 7.16 3.72 -13.26
CA ARG A 55 7.15 5.16 -13.49
C ARG A 55 5.98 5.63 -14.37
N SER A 56 5.23 4.71 -14.97
CA SER A 56 4.10 5.01 -15.84
C SER A 56 2.83 5.40 -15.08
N VAL A 57 2.76 5.02 -13.80
CA VAL A 57 1.63 5.30 -12.91
C VAL A 57 1.82 6.59 -12.12
N ALA A 58 0.73 7.32 -11.90
CA ALA A 58 0.76 8.57 -11.15
C ALA A 58 0.90 8.28 -9.64
N ALA A 59 1.82 8.98 -8.97
CA ALA A 59 2.02 8.90 -7.53
C ALA A 59 2.12 10.31 -6.93
N SER A 60 1.19 10.66 -6.05
CA SER A 60 1.07 11.99 -5.43
C SER A 60 0.91 11.87 -3.90
N GLY A 61 0.95 13.00 -3.19
CA GLY A 61 0.77 13.06 -1.75
C GLY A 61 -0.43 13.93 -1.37
N ALA A 62 -1.15 13.54 -0.32
CA ALA A 62 -2.23 14.31 0.27
C ALA A 62 -1.92 14.57 1.75
N VAL A 63 -1.85 15.84 2.14
CA VAL A 63 -1.60 16.25 3.53
C VAL A 63 -2.82 16.99 4.05
N PHE A 64 -3.32 16.59 5.22
CA PHE A 64 -4.35 17.34 5.92
C PHE A 64 -3.73 18.56 6.57
N VAL A 65 -4.21 19.74 6.20
CA VAL A 65 -3.95 20.99 6.93
C VAL A 65 -5.09 21.18 7.91
N SER A 66 -4.73 21.31 9.19
CA SER A 66 -5.65 21.67 10.28
C SER A 66 -6.09 23.12 10.19
#